data_AF-A0A2E0ZNA8-F1
#
_entry.id   AF-A0A2E0ZNA8-F1
#
_cell.length_a   1.000
_cell.length_b   1.000
_cell.length_c   1.000
_cell.angle_alpha   90.00
_cell.angle_beta   90.00
_cell.angle_gamma   90.00
#
_symmetry.space_group_name_H-M   'P 1'
#
loop_
_entity.id
_entity.type
_entity.pdbx_description
1 polymer ?
#
loop_
_entity_poly.entity_id
_entity_poly.type
_entity_poly.pdbx_seq_one_letter_code
_entity_poly.pdbx_strand_id
1 'polypeptide(L)'
;MTESSNQKARSGHSLSKRELRASLILPIVITLIIWGAGLLLYLITPGEFNTAVALFISLALLAFLLYWTRDAEKRLRMTAVVIAIPALIGISLGMIRGSVSTTLIGVAVTFVLLFLFRTFNTPISYRVALRRFRDGDTETALELVDKAIQARPDFWESYQLRALIYLTGLDFSRAERSAKEAVARKPNAHPVYNTLGQVYLAEANFSKAQENFAQVLELQPGNALYCYHLGLCQFRQENYREAAASFMDAINSSLRFLEYELQAHYYLWRCLIALEEQEQAQTVQEKMQAFAPGVPLIQEQLANQPDYPHLPYLQADAADLAEQF
;
A
#
# COMPACT_ATOMS: atom_id res chain seq x y z
N MET A 1 29.37 22.11 18.31
CA MET A 1 28.75 23.28 17.67
C MET A 1 28.68 23.01 16.17
N THR A 2 27.46 23.08 15.61
CA THR A 2 27.09 23.32 14.19
C THR A 2 27.77 22.44 13.13
N GLU A 3 27.09 21.53 12.43
CA GLU A 3 25.97 21.85 11.55
C GLU A 3 24.90 20.74 11.52
N SER A 4 23.69 21.16 11.88
CA SER A 4 22.44 20.60 11.41
C SER A 4 22.16 21.22 10.03
N SER A 5 22.11 20.43 8.95
CA SER A 5 21.17 20.64 7.84
C SER A 5 21.21 19.41 6.90
N ASN A 6 20.18 18.56 6.93
CA ASN A 6 19.08 18.63 5.97
C ASN A 6 19.44 18.09 4.58
N GLN A 7 19.44 16.76 4.45
CA GLN A 7 19.04 16.12 3.19
C GLN A 7 18.03 15.01 3.49
N LYS A 8 16.75 15.42 3.43
CA LYS A 8 15.60 14.58 3.06
C LYS A 8 15.98 13.63 1.92
N ALA A 9 16.35 12.40 2.25
CA ALA A 9 16.47 11.31 1.29
C ALA A 9 15.05 10.85 0.89
N ARG A 10 14.56 11.54 -0.13
CA ARG A 10 13.48 11.25 -1.07
C ARG A 10 12.82 9.87 -0.90
N SER A 11 11.56 9.93 -0.47
CA SER A 11 10.53 8.96 -0.79
C SER A 11 10.48 8.72 -2.31
N GLY A 12 10.89 7.54 -2.75
CA GLY A 12 10.79 7.13 -4.15
C GLY A 12 10.46 5.66 -4.24
N HIS A 13 9.17 5.32 -4.18
CA HIS A 13 8.68 4.17 -4.92
C HIS A 13 8.95 4.48 -6.40
N SER A 14 9.96 3.86 -7.00
CA SER A 14 10.00 3.82 -8.46
C SER A 14 8.93 2.83 -8.90
N LEU A 15 7.71 3.34 -9.09
CA LEU A 15 6.66 2.64 -9.84
C LEU A 15 7.32 2.12 -11.13
N SER A 16 7.05 0.86 -11.50
CA SER A 16 7.55 0.29 -12.76
C SER A 16 7.24 1.27 -13.90
N LYS A 17 8.13 1.41 -14.91
CA LYS A 17 7.89 2.33 -16.05
C LYS A 17 6.51 2.13 -16.68
N ARG A 18 5.89 0.95 -16.56
CA ARG A 18 4.49 0.67 -16.96
C ARG A 18 3.45 1.24 -15.98
N GLU A 19 3.67 1.10 -14.67
CA GLU A 19 2.78 1.62 -13.61
C GLU A 19 2.85 3.14 -13.45
N LEU A 20 4.04 3.72 -13.63
CA LEU A 20 4.26 5.17 -13.64
C LEU A 20 3.59 5.78 -14.89
N ARG A 21 3.65 5.05 -16.02
CA ARG A 21 2.89 5.40 -17.21
C ARG A 21 1.38 5.30 -17.00
N ALA A 22 0.90 4.25 -16.35
CA ALA A 22 -0.53 4.02 -16.13
C ALA A 22 -1.16 4.92 -15.05
N SER A 23 -0.45 5.24 -13.97
CA SER A 23 -1.02 5.91 -12.80
C SER A 23 -1.04 7.44 -12.87
N LEU A 24 -0.10 8.05 -13.61
CA LEU A 24 0.05 9.52 -13.66
C LEU A 24 0.24 10.06 -15.09
N ILE A 25 1.04 9.40 -15.93
CA ILE A 25 1.36 9.91 -17.27
C ILE A 25 0.16 9.77 -18.21
N LEU A 26 -0.54 8.65 -18.18
CA LEU A 26 -1.68 8.39 -19.07
C LEU A 26 -2.81 9.41 -18.90
N PRO A 27 -3.25 9.78 -17.67
CA PRO A 27 -4.17 10.89 -17.46
C PRO A 27 -3.71 12.22 -18.03
N ILE A 28 -2.44 12.57 -17.83
CA ILE A 28 -1.87 13.83 -18.30
C ILE A 28 -1.84 13.85 -19.82
N VAL A 29 -1.41 12.76 -20.46
CA VAL A 29 -1.37 12.61 -21.92
C VAL A 29 -2.77 12.70 -22.52
N ILE A 30 -3.76 11.99 -21.95
CA ILE A 30 -5.15 12.04 -22.43
C ILE A 30 -5.72 13.45 -22.26
N THR A 31 -5.44 14.11 -21.14
CA THR A 31 -5.85 15.50 -20.93
C THR A 31 -5.23 16.42 -21.97
N LEU A 32 -3.93 16.32 -22.23
CA LEU A 32 -3.25 17.11 -23.26
C LEU A 32 -3.79 16.83 -24.67
N ILE A 33 -4.17 15.59 -24.98
CA ILE A 33 -4.82 15.23 -26.26
C ILE A 33 -6.20 15.90 -26.37
N ILE A 34 -7.01 15.88 -25.31
CA ILE A 34 -8.33 16.53 -25.29
C ILE A 34 -8.19 18.04 -25.52
N TRP A 35 -7.24 18.68 -24.83
CA TRP A 35 -6.96 20.12 -24.99
C TRP A 35 -6.38 20.45 -26.36
N GLY A 36 -5.47 19.62 -26.87
CA GLY A 36 -4.88 19.78 -28.20
C GLY A 36 -5.90 19.63 -29.33
N ALA A 37 -6.80 18.64 -29.24
CA ALA A 37 -7.91 18.48 -30.18
C ALA A 37 -8.87 19.68 -30.13
N GLY A 38 -9.17 20.18 -28.92
CA GLY A 38 -9.95 21.41 -28.73
C GLY A 38 -9.32 22.64 -29.37
N LEU A 39 -8.00 22.81 -29.21
CA LEU A 39 -7.22 23.89 -29.82
C LEU A 39 -7.17 23.78 -31.35
N LEU A 40 -7.03 22.58 -31.88
CA LEU A 40 -6.98 22.34 -33.33
C LEU A 40 -8.33 22.64 -33.97
N LEU A 41 -9.44 22.22 -33.34
CA LEU A 41 -10.80 22.63 -33.71
C LEU A 41 -10.95 24.16 -33.69
N TYR A 42 -10.46 24.83 -32.65
CA TYR A 42 -10.48 26.30 -32.54
C TYR A 42 -9.78 26.99 -33.71
N LEU A 43 -8.63 26.50 -34.14
CA LEU A 43 -7.88 27.10 -35.26
C LEU A 43 -8.56 26.89 -36.62
N ILE A 44 -9.36 25.83 -36.78
CA ILE A 44 -10.04 25.51 -38.05
C ILE A 44 -11.37 26.26 -38.19
N THR A 45 -12.03 26.63 -37.10
CA THR A 45 -13.33 27.33 -37.11
C THR A 45 -13.22 28.75 -36.54
N PRO A 46 -12.75 29.75 -37.32
CA PRO A 46 -12.65 31.13 -36.84
C PRO A 46 -14.03 31.81 -36.77
N GLY A 47 -14.34 32.42 -35.62
CA GLY A 47 -15.45 33.39 -35.49
C GLY A 47 -16.64 32.96 -34.64
N GLU A 48 -16.85 31.66 -34.42
CA GLU A 48 -17.89 31.17 -33.51
C GLU A 48 -17.31 30.03 -32.68
N PHE A 49 -16.80 30.36 -31.49
CA PHE A 49 -16.47 29.37 -30.48
C PHE A 49 -17.79 28.83 -29.88
N ASN A 50 -18.60 28.21 -30.75
CA ASN A 50 -19.92 27.74 -30.43
C ASN A 50 -19.78 26.56 -29.49
N THR A 51 -20.50 26.64 -28.39
CA THR A 51 -21.11 25.54 -27.61
C THR A 51 -20.67 24.11 -27.97
N ALA A 52 -20.71 23.69 -29.24
CA ALA A 52 -20.16 22.44 -29.76
C ALA A 52 -18.72 22.08 -29.30
N VAL A 53 -17.72 22.98 -29.41
CA VAL A 53 -16.33 22.67 -28.99
C VAL A 53 -16.25 22.53 -27.47
N ALA A 54 -16.96 23.40 -26.75
CA ALA A 54 -17.03 23.37 -25.29
C ALA A 54 -17.73 22.12 -24.77
N LEU A 55 -18.82 21.72 -25.43
CA LEU A 55 -19.58 20.51 -25.15
C LEU A 55 -18.71 19.28 -25.44
N PHE A 56 -17.94 19.28 -26.53
CA PHE A 56 -17.03 18.19 -26.86
C PHE A 56 -15.94 18.00 -25.80
N ILE A 57 -15.26 19.07 -25.39
CA ILE A 57 -14.22 19.00 -24.35
C ILE A 57 -14.83 18.54 -23.01
N SER A 58 -15.98 19.08 -22.60
CA SER A 58 -16.63 18.70 -21.36
C SER A 58 -17.14 17.24 -21.38
N LEU A 59 -17.71 16.78 -22.49
CA LEU A 59 -18.11 15.38 -22.66
C LEU A 59 -16.91 14.43 -22.71
N ALA A 60 -15.81 14.83 -23.35
CA ALA A 60 -14.58 14.07 -23.40
C ALA A 60 -13.93 13.95 -22.01
N LEU A 61 -13.89 15.04 -21.24
CA LEU A 61 -13.42 15.03 -19.85
C LEU A 61 -14.31 14.17 -18.96
N LEU A 62 -15.64 14.26 -19.11
CA LEU A 62 -16.59 13.42 -18.36
C LEU A 62 -16.41 11.93 -18.71
N ALA A 63 -16.29 11.59 -20.00
CA ALA A 63 -16.06 10.23 -20.46
C ALA A 63 -14.73 9.67 -19.95
N PHE A 64 -13.67 10.50 -19.98
CA PHE A 64 -12.38 10.16 -19.40
C PHE A 64 -12.49 9.92 -17.89
N LEU A 65 -13.21 10.77 -17.15
CA LEU A 65 -13.39 10.63 -15.72
C LEU A 65 -14.18 9.35 -15.37
N LEU A 66 -15.20 9.02 -16.15
CA LEU A 66 -15.97 7.77 -16.03
C LEU A 66 -15.13 6.53 -16.36
N TYR A 67 -14.24 6.61 -17.34
CA TYR A 67 -13.29 5.55 -17.68
C TYR A 67 -12.26 5.36 -16.57
N TRP A 68 -11.66 6.45 -16.10
CA TRP A 68 -10.64 6.45 -15.03
C TRP A 68 -11.18 5.94 -13.70
N THR A 69 -12.47 6.19 -13.41
CA THR A 69 -13.14 5.73 -12.19
C THR A 69 -13.89 4.41 -12.36
N ARG A 70 -13.70 3.70 -13.49
CA ARG A 70 -14.43 2.46 -13.79
C ARG A 70 -14.18 1.37 -12.74
N ASP A 71 -12.95 1.25 -12.27
CA ASP A 71 -12.55 0.24 -11.29
C ASP A 71 -12.72 0.72 -9.84
N ALA A 72 -13.19 1.97 -9.65
CA ALA A 72 -13.51 2.50 -8.34
C ALA A 72 -14.88 2.02 -7.86
N GLU A 73 -15.06 1.93 -6.54
CA GLU A 73 -16.35 1.62 -5.93
C GLU A 73 -17.46 2.55 -6.45
N LYS A 74 -18.66 2.00 -6.69
CA LYS A 74 -19.80 2.72 -7.28
C LYS A 74 -20.09 4.06 -6.59
N ARG A 75 -20.02 4.10 -5.25
CA ARG A 75 -20.22 5.32 -4.46
C ARG A 75 -19.13 6.35 -4.71
N LEU A 76 -17.87 5.93 -4.75
CA LEU A 76 -16.73 6.80 -5.01
C LEU A 76 -16.78 7.36 -6.44
N ARG A 77 -17.15 6.52 -7.41
CA ARG A 77 -17.38 6.89 -8.81
C ARG A 77 -18.46 7.97 -8.93
N MET A 78 -19.63 7.76 -8.33
CA MET A 78 -20.71 8.76 -8.32
C MET A 78 -20.26 10.08 -7.68
N THR A 79 -19.50 9.99 -6.57
CA THR A 79 -19.01 11.19 -5.87
C THR A 79 -17.98 11.95 -6.69
N ALA A 80 -17.07 11.26 -7.37
CA ALA A 80 -16.09 11.88 -8.26
C ALA A 80 -16.75 12.62 -9.42
N VAL A 81 -17.82 12.06 -10.00
CA VAL A 81 -18.62 12.72 -11.02
C VAL A 81 -19.26 13.99 -10.46
N VAL A 82 -19.90 13.92 -9.29
CA VAL A 82 -20.54 15.08 -8.64
C VAL A 82 -19.53 16.20 -8.36
N ILE A 83 -18.35 15.85 -7.86
CA ILE A 83 -17.28 16.82 -7.57
C ILE A 83 -16.76 17.50 -8.84
N ALA A 84 -16.77 16.81 -9.98
CA ALA A 84 -16.29 17.36 -11.25
C ALA A 84 -17.30 18.30 -11.96
N ILE A 85 -18.58 18.29 -11.56
CA ILE A 85 -19.64 19.08 -12.21
C ILE A 85 -19.30 20.58 -12.28
N PRO A 86 -18.81 21.25 -11.21
CA PRO A 86 -18.51 22.68 -11.27
C PRO A 86 -17.40 23.03 -12.27
N ALA A 87 -16.39 22.17 -12.42
CA ALA A 87 -15.34 22.35 -13.43
C ALA A 87 -15.95 22.21 -14.82
N LEU A 88 -16.75 21.17 -15.08
CA LEU A 88 -17.40 20.96 -16.37
C LEU A 88 -18.31 22.15 -16.75
N ILE A 89 -19.12 22.64 -15.80
CA ILE A 89 -20.00 23.80 -16.01
C ILE A 89 -19.18 25.08 -16.23
N GLY A 90 -18.17 25.32 -15.40
CA GLY A 90 -17.33 26.53 -15.49
C GLY A 90 -16.54 26.56 -16.80
N ILE A 91 -15.98 25.43 -17.21
CA ILE A 91 -15.31 25.26 -18.51
C ILE A 91 -16.30 25.53 -19.65
N SER A 92 -17.49 24.91 -19.64
CA SER A 92 -18.49 25.12 -20.69
C SER A 92 -18.99 26.57 -20.76
N LEU A 93 -19.32 27.20 -19.61
CA LEU A 93 -19.80 28.58 -19.57
C LEU A 93 -18.72 29.60 -19.91
N GLY A 94 -17.48 29.37 -19.48
CA GLY A 94 -16.36 30.26 -19.80
C GLY A 94 -15.96 30.22 -21.25
N MET A 95 -16.11 29.06 -21.88
CA MET A 95 -16.00 28.94 -23.32
C MET A 95 -17.13 29.71 -24.04
N ILE A 96 -18.40 29.52 -23.66
CA ILE A 96 -19.54 30.22 -24.29
C ILE A 96 -19.45 31.75 -24.15
N ARG A 97 -19.03 32.24 -22.98
CA ARG A 97 -18.96 33.68 -22.68
C ARG A 97 -17.61 34.32 -23.04
N GLY A 98 -16.65 33.56 -23.56
CA GLY A 98 -15.28 34.04 -23.81
C GLY A 98 -14.56 34.52 -22.53
N SER A 99 -14.92 33.98 -21.37
CA SER A 99 -14.52 34.49 -20.07
C SER A 99 -13.68 33.50 -19.28
N VAL A 100 -12.36 33.76 -19.26
CA VAL A 100 -11.39 32.94 -18.51
C VAL A 100 -11.72 32.89 -17.00
N SER A 101 -12.29 33.96 -16.44
CA SER A 101 -12.62 34.01 -15.02
C SER A 101 -13.67 32.97 -14.62
N THR A 102 -14.68 32.72 -15.45
CA THR A 102 -15.70 31.70 -15.16
C THR A 102 -15.16 30.26 -15.24
N THR A 103 -14.22 30.00 -16.15
CA THR A 103 -13.47 28.74 -16.19
C THR A 103 -12.66 28.53 -14.91
N LEU A 104 -11.92 29.56 -14.49
CA LEU A 104 -11.10 29.51 -13.27
C LEU A 104 -11.95 29.29 -12.01
N ILE A 105 -13.13 29.91 -11.93
CA ILE A 105 -14.06 29.72 -10.81
C ILE A 105 -14.54 28.26 -10.73
N GLY A 106 -14.99 27.67 -11.84
CA GLY A 106 -15.48 26.28 -11.83
C GLY A 106 -14.39 25.26 -11.45
N VAL A 107 -13.17 25.49 -11.95
CA VAL A 107 -12.00 24.69 -11.58
C VAL A 107 -11.64 24.89 -10.10
N ALA A 108 -11.60 26.13 -9.60
CA ALA A 108 -11.31 26.43 -8.20
C ALA A 108 -12.33 25.79 -7.24
N VAL A 109 -13.63 25.88 -7.55
CA VAL A 109 -14.69 25.22 -6.76
C VAL A 109 -14.50 23.71 -6.75
N THR A 110 -14.14 23.10 -7.88
CA THR A 110 -13.85 21.66 -7.96
C THR A 110 -12.65 21.27 -7.09
N PHE A 111 -11.57 22.06 -7.10
CA PHE A 111 -10.43 21.84 -6.22
C PHE A 111 -10.80 21.97 -4.73
N VAL A 112 -11.63 22.95 -4.37
CA VAL A 112 -12.15 23.08 -3.01
C VAL A 112 -13.00 21.87 -2.63
N LEU A 113 -13.90 21.41 -3.50
CA LEU A 113 -14.72 20.22 -3.25
C LEU A 113 -13.87 18.95 -3.12
N LEU A 114 -12.83 18.78 -3.94
CA LEU A 114 -11.86 17.68 -3.81
C LEU A 114 -11.11 17.76 -2.47
N PHE A 115 -10.70 18.95 -2.06
CA PHE A 115 -10.02 19.17 -0.78
C PHE A 115 -10.94 18.83 0.41
N LEU A 116 -12.19 19.31 0.39
CA LEU A 116 -13.18 19.01 1.41
C LEU A 116 -13.52 17.52 1.41
N PHE A 117 -13.77 16.92 0.24
CA PHE A 117 -14.03 15.49 0.12
C PHE A 117 -12.88 14.68 0.71
N ARG A 118 -11.62 14.96 0.35
CA ARG A 118 -10.47 14.26 0.92
C ARG A 118 -10.37 14.45 2.45
N THR A 119 -10.67 15.64 2.94
CA THR A 119 -10.58 15.98 4.37
C THR A 119 -11.68 15.31 5.19
N PHE A 120 -12.90 15.24 4.67
CA PHE A 120 -14.06 14.67 5.36
C PHE A 120 -14.30 13.18 5.07
N ASN A 121 -13.69 12.62 4.02
CA ASN A 121 -13.84 11.20 3.69
C ASN A 121 -13.02 10.29 4.64
N THR A 122 -11.94 10.77 5.25
CA THR A 122 -11.24 10.05 6.31
C THR A 122 -11.76 10.50 7.68
N PRO A 123 -12.27 9.61 8.55
CA PRO A 123 -12.68 9.98 9.89
C PRO A 123 -11.51 10.63 10.65
N ILE A 124 -11.76 11.79 11.28
CA ILE A 124 -10.73 12.49 12.07
C ILE A 124 -10.22 11.57 13.19
N SER A 125 -11.14 10.86 13.83
CA SER A 125 -10.86 9.86 14.86
C SER A 125 -9.91 8.76 14.36
N TYR A 126 -10.01 8.31 13.11
CA TYR A 126 -9.06 7.35 12.53
C TYR A 126 -7.64 7.95 12.43
N ARG A 127 -7.52 9.20 11.99
CA ARG A 127 -6.21 9.86 11.83
C ARG A 127 -5.51 10.03 13.19
N VAL A 128 -6.28 10.36 14.22
CA VAL A 128 -5.77 10.47 15.59
C VAL A 128 -5.45 9.09 16.14
N ALA A 129 -6.32 8.09 15.94
CA ALA A 129 -6.07 6.71 16.34
C ALA A 129 -4.76 6.17 15.75
N LEU A 130 -4.53 6.39 14.45
CA LEU A 130 -3.31 5.96 13.77
C LEU A 130 -2.05 6.60 14.37
N ARG A 131 -2.14 7.88 14.77
CA ARG A 131 -1.03 8.56 15.44
C ARG A 131 -0.78 7.97 16.83
N ARG A 132 -1.83 7.84 17.64
CA ARG A 132 -1.75 7.23 18.99
C ARG A 132 -1.18 5.82 18.95
N PHE A 133 -1.61 5.01 17.99
CA PHE A 133 -1.08 3.68 17.79
C PHE A 133 0.43 3.69 17.47
N ARG A 134 0.89 4.62 16.63
CA ARG A 134 2.33 4.78 16.33
C ARG A 134 3.14 5.29 17.53
N ASP A 135 2.50 6.05 18.41
CA ASP A 135 3.10 6.53 19.66
C ASP A 135 3.13 5.43 20.75
N GLY A 136 2.56 4.25 20.48
CA GLY A 136 2.48 3.12 21.41
C GLY A 136 1.26 3.14 22.36
N ASP A 137 0.43 4.18 22.26
CA ASP A 137 -0.78 4.37 23.06
C ASP A 137 -1.95 3.56 22.45
N THR A 138 -1.92 2.24 22.66
CA THR A 138 -2.86 1.27 22.08
C THR A 138 -4.27 1.39 22.63
N GLU A 139 -4.41 1.73 23.92
CA GLU A 139 -5.71 1.88 24.59
C GLU A 139 -6.51 3.04 23.99
N THR A 140 -5.93 4.24 23.93
CA THR A 140 -6.63 5.39 23.32
C THR A 140 -6.80 5.21 21.81
N ALA A 141 -5.86 4.55 21.14
CA ALA A 141 -5.99 4.24 19.73
C ALA A 141 -7.22 3.35 19.46
N LEU A 142 -7.48 2.38 20.33
CA LEU A 142 -8.63 1.49 20.22
C LEU A 142 -9.96 2.25 20.41
N GLU A 143 -10.07 3.10 21.43
CA GLU A 143 -11.27 3.92 21.62
C GLU A 143 -11.55 4.84 20.42
N LEU A 144 -10.49 5.45 19.87
CA LEU A 144 -10.59 6.34 18.74
C LEU A 144 -10.92 5.59 17.45
N VAL A 145 -10.41 4.37 17.27
CA VAL A 145 -10.74 3.56 16.09
C VAL A 145 -12.20 3.11 16.12
N ASP A 146 -12.75 2.78 17.30
CA ASP A 146 -14.17 2.46 17.44
C ASP A 146 -15.07 3.67 17.17
N LYS A 147 -14.68 4.86 17.62
CA LYS A 147 -15.35 6.12 17.22
C LYS A 147 -15.27 6.35 15.71
N ALA A 148 -14.16 5.99 15.06
CA ALA A 148 -14.02 6.10 13.61
C ALA A 148 -14.96 5.13 12.87
N ILE A 149 -15.11 3.91 13.38
CA ILE A 149 -16.04 2.92 12.86
C ILE A 149 -17.49 3.39 13.02
N GLN A 150 -17.86 3.95 14.17
CA GLN A 150 -19.19 4.51 14.39
C GLN A 150 -19.48 5.69 13.45
N ALA A 151 -18.50 6.58 13.26
CA ALA A 151 -18.64 7.72 12.37
C ALA A 151 -18.78 7.29 10.90
N ARG A 152 -18.00 6.29 10.46
CA ARG A 152 -18.08 5.73 9.11
C ARG A 152 -17.92 4.21 9.10
N PRO A 153 -19.04 3.46 9.15
CA PRO A 153 -19.01 1.99 9.16
C PRO A 153 -18.42 1.35 7.90
N ASP A 154 -18.39 2.05 6.75
CA ASP A 154 -17.86 1.55 5.48
C ASP A 154 -16.34 1.75 5.32
N PHE A 155 -15.68 2.48 6.23
CA PHE A 155 -14.26 2.82 6.09
C PHE A 155 -13.36 1.67 6.54
N TRP A 156 -12.98 0.80 5.59
CA TRP A 156 -12.24 -0.44 5.83
C TRP A 156 -10.92 -0.23 6.59
N GLU A 157 -10.22 0.89 6.39
CA GLU A 157 -8.95 1.20 7.06
C GLU A 157 -9.09 1.27 8.58
N SER A 158 -10.25 1.67 9.11
CA SER A 158 -10.50 1.67 10.56
C SER A 158 -10.54 0.25 11.13
N TYR A 159 -11.15 -0.69 10.40
CA TYR A 159 -11.21 -2.10 10.81
C TYR A 159 -9.82 -2.75 10.71
N GLN A 160 -9.05 -2.41 9.68
CA GLN A 160 -7.65 -2.85 9.55
C GLN A 160 -6.79 -2.32 10.71
N LEU A 161 -6.91 -1.02 11.04
CA LEU A 161 -6.16 -0.44 12.16
C LEU A 161 -6.55 -1.09 13.48
N ARG A 162 -7.85 -1.37 13.70
CA ARG A 162 -8.30 -2.11 14.87
C ARG A 162 -7.69 -3.51 14.93
N ALA A 163 -7.60 -4.21 13.80
CA ALA A 163 -6.94 -5.51 13.72
C ALA A 163 -5.46 -5.43 14.10
N LEU A 164 -4.74 -4.41 13.61
CA LEU A 164 -3.32 -4.18 13.96
C LEU A 164 -3.15 -3.88 15.45
N ILE A 165 -4.04 -3.07 16.04
CA ILE A 165 -4.01 -2.78 17.49
C ILE A 165 -4.18 -4.08 18.29
N TYR A 166 -5.16 -4.92 17.93
CA TYR A 166 -5.35 -6.21 18.60
C TYR A 166 -4.18 -7.17 18.37
N LEU A 167 -3.58 -7.19 17.17
CA LEU A 167 -2.39 -7.99 16.88
C LEU A 167 -1.21 -7.58 17.76
N THR A 168 -0.96 -6.27 17.92
CA THR A 168 0.09 -5.77 18.84
C THR A 168 -0.21 -6.14 20.29
N GLY A 169 -1.49 -6.19 20.67
CA GLY A 169 -1.94 -6.69 21.97
C GLY A 169 -2.03 -8.22 22.08
N LEU A 170 -1.59 -8.97 21.05
CA LEU A 170 -1.66 -10.43 20.95
C LEU A 170 -3.07 -11.03 21.09
N ASP A 171 -4.13 -10.23 20.90
CA ASP A 171 -5.52 -10.72 20.81
C ASP A 171 -5.82 -11.15 19.38
N PHE A 172 -5.32 -12.33 19.00
CA PHE A 172 -5.41 -12.84 17.64
C PHE A 172 -6.86 -13.04 17.18
N SER A 173 -7.76 -13.46 18.08
CA SER A 173 -9.17 -13.67 17.75
C SER A 173 -9.88 -12.37 17.35
N ARG A 174 -9.66 -11.28 18.10
CA ARG A 174 -10.24 -9.98 17.73
C ARG A 174 -9.51 -9.34 16.55
N ALA A 175 -8.22 -9.60 16.39
CA ALA A 175 -7.45 -9.16 15.23
C ALA A 175 -7.99 -9.79 13.94
N GLU A 176 -8.14 -11.11 13.90
CA GLU A 176 -8.70 -11.86 12.76
C GLU A 176 -10.11 -11.35 12.42
N ARG A 177 -10.98 -11.21 13.41
CA ARG A 177 -12.35 -10.72 13.22
C ARG A 177 -12.37 -9.33 12.59
N SER A 178 -11.59 -8.40 13.13
CA SER A 178 -11.52 -7.02 12.64
C SER A 178 -10.93 -6.96 11.22
N ALA A 179 -9.94 -7.80 10.91
CA ALA A 179 -9.37 -7.85 9.58
C ALA A 179 -10.35 -8.46 8.56
N LYS A 180 -11.10 -9.52 8.93
CA LYS A 180 -12.18 -10.07 8.10
C LYS A 180 -13.30 -9.06 7.84
N GLU A 181 -13.65 -8.24 8.83
CA GLU A 181 -14.57 -7.12 8.64
C GLU A 181 -14.04 -6.08 7.63
N ALA A 182 -12.74 -5.80 7.64
CA ALA A 182 -12.11 -4.93 6.65
C ALA A 182 -12.18 -5.55 5.24
N VAL A 183 -11.90 -6.85 5.08
CA VAL A 183 -12.03 -7.58 3.79
C VAL A 183 -13.46 -7.49 3.27
N ALA A 184 -14.47 -7.71 4.13
CA ALA A 184 -15.88 -7.65 3.73
C ALA A 184 -16.29 -6.28 3.15
N ARG A 185 -15.63 -5.21 3.60
CA ARG A 185 -15.87 -3.84 3.12
C ARG A 185 -15.08 -3.51 1.87
N LYS A 186 -13.84 -4.01 1.77
CA LYS A 186 -12.99 -3.85 0.60
C LYS A 186 -12.22 -5.12 0.27
N PRO A 187 -12.80 -6.00 -0.56
CA PRO A 187 -12.21 -7.31 -0.89
C PRO A 187 -10.87 -7.25 -1.61
N ASN A 188 -10.51 -6.12 -2.24
CA ASN A 188 -9.26 -5.97 -2.99
C ASN A 188 -8.22 -5.12 -2.22
N ALA A 189 -8.40 -4.94 -0.91
CA ALA A 189 -7.46 -4.21 -0.07
C ALA A 189 -6.29 -5.11 0.34
N HIS A 190 -5.23 -5.15 -0.48
CA HIS A 190 -4.01 -5.90 -0.18
C HIS A 190 -3.43 -5.67 1.23
N PRO A 191 -3.50 -4.47 1.87
CA PRO A 191 -2.98 -4.29 3.22
C PRO A 191 -3.71 -5.14 4.27
N VAL A 192 -4.99 -5.46 4.03
CA VAL A 192 -5.82 -6.24 4.96
C VAL A 192 -5.44 -7.71 4.92
N TYR A 193 -5.20 -8.28 3.75
CA TYR A 193 -4.68 -9.65 3.62
C TYR A 193 -3.29 -9.77 4.25
N ASN A 194 -2.45 -8.75 4.14
CA ASN A 194 -1.18 -8.73 4.86
C ASN A 194 -1.40 -8.74 6.38
N THR A 195 -2.37 -7.98 6.90
CA THR A 195 -2.72 -8.03 8.34
C THR A 195 -3.21 -9.43 8.74
N LEU A 196 -4.10 -10.07 7.97
CA LEU A 196 -4.54 -11.45 8.23
C LEU A 196 -3.38 -12.44 8.20
N GLY A 197 -2.49 -12.33 7.21
CA GLY A 197 -1.29 -13.14 7.10
C GLY A 197 -0.39 -13.00 8.33
N GLN A 198 -0.19 -11.78 8.83
CA GLN A 198 0.57 -11.53 10.05
C GLN A 198 -0.12 -12.09 11.31
N VAL A 199 -1.45 -12.01 11.41
CA VAL A 199 -2.21 -12.63 12.51
C VAL A 199 -1.97 -14.13 12.53
N TYR A 200 -2.20 -14.80 11.40
CA TYR A 200 -2.01 -16.25 11.32
C TYR A 200 -0.55 -16.67 11.48
N LEU A 201 0.39 -15.87 11.00
CA LEU A 201 1.81 -16.12 11.20
C LEU A 201 2.19 -16.04 12.68
N ALA A 202 1.69 -15.04 13.41
CA ALA A 202 1.92 -14.91 14.86
C ALA A 202 1.29 -16.07 15.65
N GLU A 203 0.14 -16.58 15.19
CA GLU A 203 -0.51 -17.79 15.72
C GLU A 203 0.19 -19.11 15.30
N ALA A 204 1.29 -19.05 14.54
CA ALA A 204 1.96 -20.20 13.93
C ALA A 204 1.05 -21.04 12.99
N ASN A 205 -0.03 -20.45 12.48
CA ASN A 205 -0.90 -21.05 11.46
C ASN A 205 -0.36 -20.73 10.06
N PHE A 206 0.73 -21.41 9.71
CA PHE A 206 1.48 -21.13 8.47
C PHE A 206 0.68 -21.36 7.19
N SER A 207 -0.25 -22.33 7.19
CA SER A 207 -1.11 -22.63 6.04
C SER A 207 -2.04 -21.45 5.72
N LYS A 208 -2.79 -20.95 6.71
CA LYS A 208 -3.65 -19.76 6.50
C LYS A 208 -2.83 -18.50 6.23
N ALA A 209 -1.67 -18.38 6.86
CA ALA A 209 -0.77 -17.25 6.61
C ALA A 209 -0.31 -17.23 5.15
N GLN A 210 0.11 -18.38 4.61
CA GLN A 210 0.50 -18.54 3.21
C GLN A 210 -0.62 -18.14 2.25
N GLU A 211 -1.85 -18.61 2.47
CA GLU A 211 -3.01 -18.26 1.63
C GLU A 211 -3.20 -16.73 1.57
N ASN A 212 -3.11 -16.06 2.71
CA ASN A 212 -3.30 -14.61 2.78
C ASN A 212 -2.14 -13.86 2.12
N PHE A 213 -0.88 -14.25 2.33
CA PHE A 213 0.25 -13.60 1.66
C PHE A 213 0.26 -13.84 0.15
N ALA A 214 -0.18 -15.01 -0.32
CA ALA A 214 -0.38 -15.27 -1.75
C ALA A 214 -1.42 -14.32 -2.35
N GLN A 215 -2.56 -14.12 -1.68
CA GLN A 215 -3.56 -13.13 -2.09
C GLN A 215 -3.02 -11.70 -2.12
N VAL A 216 -2.16 -11.31 -1.17
CA VAL A 216 -1.49 -10.01 -1.22
C VAL A 216 -0.63 -9.86 -2.48
N LEU A 217 0.14 -10.89 -2.84
CA LEU A 217 1.03 -10.87 -4.00
C LEU A 217 0.27 -10.92 -5.34
N GLU A 218 -0.91 -11.54 -5.38
CA GLU A 218 -1.83 -11.43 -6.53
C GLU A 218 -2.31 -9.99 -6.74
N LEU A 219 -2.64 -9.28 -5.65
CA LEU A 219 -3.12 -7.90 -5.69
C LEU A 219 -2.00 -6.87 -5.87
N GLN A 220 -0.82 -7.13 -5.31
CA GLN A 220 0.36 -6.27 -5.36
C GLN A 220 1.63 -7.11 -5.58
N PRO A 221 1.95 -7.43 -6.85
CA PRO A 221 3.14 -8.21 -7.17
C PRO A 221 4.43 -7.42 -6.89
N GLY A 222 5.51 -8.15 -6.58
CA GLY A 222 6.87 -7.57 -6.49
C GLY A 222 7.17 -6.79 -5.20
N ASN A 223 6.38 -6.95 -4.15
CA ASN A 223 6.70 -6.38 -2.84
C ASN A 223 7.63 -7.32 -2.06
N ALA A 224 8.87 -6.88 -1.83
CA ALA A 224 9.91 -7.66 -1.15
C ALA A 224 9.46 -8.24 0.21
N LEU A 225 8.75 -7.45 1.02
CA LEU A 225 8.32 -7.86 2.36
C LEU A 225 7.24 -8.95 2.29
N TYR A 226 6.35 -8.87 1.30
CA TYR A 226 5.32 -9.89 1.11
C TYR A 226 5.90 -11.21 0.60
N CYS A 227 6.90 -11.16 -0.28
CA CYS A 227 7.65 -12.34 -0.70
C CYS A 227 8.39 -12.98 0.49
N TYR A 228 9.01 -12.17 1.35
CA TYR A 228 9.67 -12.67 2.57
C TYR A 228 8.69 -13.41 3.49
N HIS A 229 7.52 -12.80 3.79
CA HIS A 229 6.53 -13.44 4.66
C HIS A 229 5.96 -14.73 4.04
N LEU A 230 5.73 -14.75 2.71
CA LEU A 230 5.32 -15.95 2.00
C LEU A 230 6.38 -17.05 2.12
N GLY A 231 7.65 -16.72 1.86
CA GLY A 231 8.78 -17.64 1.98
C GLY A 231 8.91 -18.22 3.39
N LEU A 232 8.71 -17.40 4.42
CA LEU A 232 8.71 -17.86 5.81
C LEU A 232 7.60 -18.87 6.09
N CYS A 233 6.38 -18.63 5.58
CA CYS A 233 5.28 -19.58 5.73
C CYS A 233 5.56 -20.90 5.00
N GLN A 234 6.15 -20.84 3.80
CA GLN A 234 6.51 -22.02 3.01
C GLN A 234 7.65 -22.81 3.69
N PHE A 235 8.66 -22.13 4.21
CA PHE A 235 9.77 -22.73 4.95
C PHE A 235 9.28 -23.51 6.17
N ARG A 236 8.36 -22.91 6.95
CA ARG A 236 7.75 -23.55 8.12
C ARG A 236 6.87 -24.75 7.79
N GLN A 237 6.40 -24.83 6.55
CA GLN A 237 5.67 -25.97 6.02
C GLN A 237 6.57 -26.96 5.26
N GLU A 238 7.89 -26.80 5.36
CA GLU A 238 8.90 -27.65 4.71
C GLU A 238 8.85 -27.65 3.18
N ASN A 239 8.16 -26.67 2.58
CA ASN A 239 8.12 -26.45 1.14
C ASN A 239 9.37 -25.67 0.68
N TYR A 240 10.55 -26.29 0.84
CA TYR A 240 11.84 -25.61 0.72
C TYR A 240 12.11 -25.03 -0.68
N ARG A 241 11.61 -25.68 -1.74
CA ARG A 241 11.81 -25.20 -3.11
C ARG A 241 11.04 -23.91 -3.37
N GLU A 242 9.77 -23.88 -2.99
CA GLU A 242 8.93 -22.69 -3.08
C GLU A 242 9.44 -21.58 -2.16
N ALA A 243 9.84 -21.93 -0.93
CA ALA A 243 10.41 -20.99 0.03
C ALA A 243 11.67 -20.32 -0.50
N ALA A 244 12.61 -21.09 -1.07
CA ALA A 244 13.83 -20.56 -1.68
C ALA A 244 13.51 -19.54 -2.79
N ALA A 245 12.54 -19.87 -3.67
CA ALA A 245 12.09 -18.94 -4.71
C ALA A 245 11.54 -17.63 -4.12
N SER A 246 10.67 -17.72 -3.12
CA SER A 246 10.09 -16.56 -2.45
C SER A 246 11.15 -15.68 -1.75
N PHE A 247 12.16 -16.29 -1.11
CA PHE A 247 13.26 -15.53 -0.50
C PHE A 247 14.17 -14.87 -1.54
N MET A 248 14.46 -15.54 -2.65
CA MET A 248 15.19 -14.93 -3.76
C MET A 248 14.43 -13.72 -4.34
N ASP A 249 13.11 -13.85 -4.53
CA ASP A 249 12.27 -12.75 -5.00
C ASP A 249 12.26 -11.58 -4.00
N ALA A 250 12.25 -11.87 -2.69
CA ALA A 250 12.35 -10.86 -1.64
C ALA A 250 13.69 -10.10 -1.71
N ILE A 251 14.81 -10.81 -1.79
CA ILE A 251 16.16 -10.24 -1.88
C ILE A 251 16.31 -9.41 -3.16
N ASN A 252 15.88 -9.94 -4.30
CA ASN A 252 15.96 -9.26 -5.60
C ASN A 252 15.09 -8.00 -5.66
N SER A 253 13.95 -8.01 -4.97
CA SER A 253 13.04 -6.85 -4.89
C SER A 253 13.50 -5.77 -3.90
N SER A 254 14.68 -5.94 -3.29
CA SER A 254 15.30 -5.05 -2.31
C SER A 254 14.50 -4.90 -1.00
N LEU A 255 14.96 -5.58 0.04
CA LEU A 255 14.42 -5.43 1.39
C LEU A 255 14.89 -4.11 2.01
N ARG A 256 13.95 -3.36 2.58
CA ARG A 256 14.25 -2.02 3.12
C ARG A 256 15.02 -2.06 4.44
N PHE A 257 14.80 -3.10 5.24
CA PHE A 257 15.40 -3.23 6.57
C PHE A 257 16.42 -4.35 6.56
N LEU A 258 17.59 -4.06 7.11
CA LEU A 258 18.74 -4.96 7.14
C LEU A 258 18.42 -6.28 7.85
N GLU A 259 17.57 -6.23 8.89
CA GLU A 259 17.10 -7.41 9.64
C GLU A 259 16.36 -8.40 8.74
N TYR A 260 15.41 -7.94 7.91
CA TYR A 260 14.71 -8.80 6.97
C TYR A 260 15.64 -9.33 5.89
N GLU A 261 16.62 -8.53 5.46
CA GLU A 261 17.59 -8.97 4.46
C GLU A 261 18.48 -10.10 4.98
N LEU A 262 19.00 -9.96 6.21
CA LEU A 262 19.75 -11.01 6.90
C LEU A 262 18.90 -12.28 7.06
N GLN A 263 17.69 -12.13 7.60
CA GLN A 263 16.77 -13.26 7.80
C GLN A 263 16.41 -13.93 6.47
N ALA A 264 16.19 -13.17 5.39
CA ALA A 264 15.91 -13.74 4.07
C ALA A 264 17.09 -14.56 3.54
N HIS A 265 18.33 -14.08 3.68
CA HIS A 265 19.52 -14.85 3.29
C HIS A 265 19.67 -16.10 4.16
N TYR A 266 19.43 -15.99 5.47
CA TYR A 266 19.45 -17.13 6.38
C TYR A 266 18.44 -18.22 6.00
N TYR A 267 17.18 -17.85 5.79
CA TYR A 267 16.17 -18.83 5.41
C TYR A 267 16.40 -19.40 4.01
N LEU A 268 16.91 -18.58 3.07
CA LEU A 268 17.33 -19.07 1.76
C LEU A 268 18.45 -20.10 1.90
N TRP A 269 19.48 -19.81 2.70
CA TRP A 269 20.56 -20.75 2.98
C TRP A 269 20.03 -22.06 3.59
N ARG A 270 19.15 -21.99 4.60
CA ARG A 270 18.50 -23.17 5.20
C ARG A 270 17.71 -23.99 4.16
N CYS A 271 16.98 -23.32 3.25
CA CYS A 271 16.28 -24.01 2.17
C CYS A 271 17.25 -24.72 1.22
N LEU A 272 18.36 -24.06 0.83
CA LEU A 272 19.35 -24.63 -0.08
C LEU A 272 20.08 -25.83 0.53
N ILE A 273 20.40 -25.78 1.84
CA ILE A 273 20.94 -26.93 2.57
C ILE A 273 19.95 -28.10 2.56
N ALA A 274 18.66 -27.84 2.82
CA ALA A 274 17.62 -28.88 2.78
C ALA A 274 17.38 -29.46 1.38
N LEU A 275 17.67 -28.70 0.32
CA LEU A 275 17.59 -29.13 -1.08
C LEU A 275 18.89 -29.75 -1.61
N GLU A 276 19.93 -29.87 -0.78
CA GLU A 276 21.27 -30.37 -1.14
C GLU A 276 21.99 -29.52 -2.22
N GLU A 277 21.61 -28.24 -2.38
CA GLU A 277 22.18 -27.31 -3.35
C GLU A 277 23.42 -26.58 -2.77
N GLN A 278 24.48 -27.35 -2.47
CA GLN A 278 25.65 -26.89 -1.70
C GLN A 278 26.38 -25.66 -2.28
N GLU A 279 26.57 -25.60 -3.60
CA GLU A 279 27.29 -24.49 -4.24
C GLU A 279 26.56 -23.14 -4.07
N GLN A 280 25.23 -23.17 -4.22
CA GLN A 280 24.40 -21.99 -3.99
C GLN A 280 24.35 -21.64 -2.50
N ALA A 281 24.25 -22.64 -1.62
CA ALA A 281 24.25 -22.43 -0.17
C ALA A 281 25.54 -21.71 0.29
N GLN A 282 26.70 -22.14 -0.20
CA GLN A 282 27.98 -21.49 0.12
C GLN A 282 28.00 -20.02 -0.31
N THR A 283 27.51 -19.73 -1.52
CA THR A 283 27.41 -18.36 -2.04
C THR A 283 26.51 -17.48 -1.15
N VAL A 284 25.39 -18.01 -0.67
CA VAL A 284 24.49 -17.29 0.24
C VAL A 284 25.13 -17.09 1.62
N GLN A 285 25.83 -18.10 2.13
CA GLN A 285 26.53 -18.03 3.41
C GLN A 285 27.63 -16.95 3.41
N GLU A 286 28.39 -16.82 2.33
CA GLU A 286 29.39 -15.74 2.19
C GLU A 286 28.74 -14.36 2.24
N LYS A 287 27.55 -14.18 1.65
CA LYS A 287 26.78 -12.93 1.75
C LYS A 287 26.30 -12.67 3.16
N MET A 288 25.89 -13.72 3.89
CA MET A 288 25.43 -13.58 5.28
C MET A 288 26.52 -13.01 6.19
N GLN A 289 27.79 -13.35 5.97
CA GLN A 289 28.93 -12.85 6.76
C GLN A 289 29.01 -11.31 6.83
N ALA A 290 28.53 -10.61 5.80
CA ALA A 290 28.45 -9.14 5.80
C ALA A 290 27.50 -8.56 6.85
N PHE A 291 26.59 -9.38 7.39
CA PHE A 291 25.55 -8.99 8.34
C PHE A 291 25.86 -9.42 9.79
N ALA A 292 27.04 -10.00 10.06
CA ALA A 292 27.44 -10.46 11.40
C ALA A 292 27.16 -9.46 12.54
N PRO A 293 27.40 -8.13 12.38
CA PRO A 293 27.12 -7.16 13.44
C PRO A 293 25.64 -7.03 13.81
N GLY A 294 24.73 -7.46 12.94
CA GLY A 294 23.28 -7.37 13.15
C GLY A 294 22.68 -8.54 13.94
N VAL A 295 23.40 -9.66 14.07
CA VAL A 295 22.88 -10.87 14.73
C VAL A 295 22.55 -10.65 16.20
N PRO A 296 23.40 -10.02 17.03
CA PRO A 296 23.07 -9.78 18.44
C PRO A 296 21.84 -8.89 18.62
N LEU A 297 21.62 -7.93 17.71
CA LEU A 297 20.46 -7.04 17.74
C LEU A 297 19.15 -7.82 17.53
N ILE A 298 19.14 -8.79 16.60
CA ILE A 298 17.96 -9.63 16.36
C ILE A 298 17.67 -10.51 17.60
N GLN A 299 18.71 -11.10 18.20
CA GLN A 299 18.54 -11.90 19.41
C GLN A 299 17.99 -11.07 20.58
N GLU A 300 18.51 -9.87 20.80
CA GLU A 300 18.02 -8.94 21.82
C GLU A 300 16.58 -8.50 21.55
N GLN A 301 16.25 -8.17 20.30
CA GLN A 301 14.89 -7.79 19.91
C GLN A 301 13.88 -8.92 20.19
N LEU A 302 14.22 -10.16 19.86
CA LEU A 302 13.35 -11.33 20.09
C LEU A 302 13.26 -11.72 21.57
N ALA A 303 14.32 -11.48 22.36
CA ALA A 303 14.30 -11.71 23.81
C ALA A 303 13.35 -10.76 24.55
N ASN A 304 13.15 -9.55 24.01
CA ASN A 304 12.28 -8.53 24.59
C ASN A 304 10.82 -8.59 24.10
N GLN A 305 10.48 -9.54 23.23
CA GLN A 305 9.11 -9.68 22.74
C GLN A 305 8.21 -10.33 23.81
N PRO A 306 6.92 -9.94 23.88
CA PRO A 306 5.94 -10.69 24.65
C PRO A 306 5.78 -12.10 24.06
N ASP A 307 5.38 -13.07 24.89
CA ASP A 307 5.22 -14.46 24.44
C ASP A 307 4.04 -14.62 23.47
N TYR A 308 4.27 -15.31 22.35
CA TYR A 308 3.25 -15.66 21.36
C TYR A 308 3.63 -16.93 20.59
N PRO A 309 2.67 -17.64 19.96
CA PRO A 309 2.89 -18.98 19.41
C PRO A 309 4.06 -19.13 18.43
N HIS A 310 4.32 -18.12 17.60
CA HIS A 310 5.43 -18.14 16.65
C HIS A 310 6.80 -17.72 17.24
N LEU A 311 6.84 -17.10 18.41
CA LEU A 311 8.08 -16.59 19.02
C LEU A 311 9.15 -17.68 19.23
N PRO A 312 8.83 -18.89 19.73
CA PRO A 312 9.84 -19.93 19.94
C PRO A 312 10.56 -20.34 18.65
N TYR A 313 9.86 -20.35 17.51
CA TYR A 313 10.47 -20.63 16.21
C TYR A 313 11.49 -19.56 15.82
N LEU A 314 11.12 -18.28 16.00
CA LEU A 314 12.02 -17.16 15.70
C LEU A 314 13.25 -17.16 16.60
N GLN A 315 13.09 -17.49 17.87
CA GLN A 315 14.20 -17.58 18.82
C GLN A 315 15.14 -18.75 18.48
N ALA A 316 14.59 -19.91 18.11
CA ALA A 316 15.38 -21.05 17.66
C ALA A 316 16.17 -20.73 16.39
N ASP A 317 15.53 -20.08 15.41
CA ASP A 317 16.20 -19.66 14.19
C ASP A 317 17.28 -18.61 14.43
N ALA A 318 17.05 -17.66 15.35
CA ALA A 318 18.05 -16.66 15.72
C ALA A 318 19.25 -17.26 16.48
N ALA A 319 19.04 -18.35 17.22
CA ALA A 319 20.13 -19.12 17.84
C ALA A 319 20.95 -19.86 16.78
N ASP A 320 20.29 -20.61 15.89
CA ASP A 320 20.93 -21.32 14.79
C ASP A 320 21.67 -20.37 13.83
N LEU A 321 21.08 -19.21 13.54
CA LEU A 321 21.71 -18.13 12.77
C LEU A 321 23.03 -17.69 13.41
N ALA A 322 23.07 -17.52 14.74
CA ALA A 322 24.25 -17.04 15.44
C ALA A 322 25.40 -18.06 15.45
N GLU A 323 25.09 -19.36 15.35
CA GLU A 323 26.11 -20.41 15.20
C GLU A 323 26.79 -20.40 13.82
N GLN A 324 26.24 -19.66 12.84
CA GLN A 324 26.82 -19.58 11.49
C GLN A 324 27.90 -18.49 11.31
N PHE A 325 28.20 -17.73 12.37
CA PHE A 325 29.11 -16.57 12.34
C PHE A 325 30.39 -16.76 13.15
#